data_AF-A0A813GCG7-F1
#
_entry.id   AF-A0A813GCG7-F1
#
_cell.length_a   1.000
_cell.length_b   1.000
_cell.length_c   1.000
_cell.angle_alpha   90.00
_cell.angle_beta   90.00
_cell.angle_gamma   90.00
#
_symmetry.space_group_name_H-M   'P 1'
#
loop_
_entity.id
_entity.type
_entity.pdbx_description
1 polymer ?
#
loop_
_entity_poly.entity_id
_entity_poly.type
_entity_poly.pdbx_seq_one_letter_code
_entity_poly.pdbx_strand_id
1 'polypeptide(L)'
;MSAKRIRFKNLSERLAEVDVNISRNIEYVKVTEGDDETGEGGGMEPEEMVDSYFGELARSWSQRNRTEDFADCMQELRPLSASLPMIVFNLGAIVDVLLKHAVKPDSMATEPALMLLGALARDVRAELMPHFRQIFT
;
A
#
# COMPACT_ATOMS: atom_id res chain seq x y z
N MET A 1 -24.12 -24.32 26.00
CA MET A 1 -22.70 -24.10 26.35
C MET A 1 -22.09 -23.16 25.33
N SER A 2 -21.68 -21.95 25.73
CA SER A 2 -21.14 -20.93 24.82
C SER A 2 -19.71 -21.29 24.42
N ALA A 3 -19.45 -21.47 23.12
CA ALA A 3 -18.12 -21.77 22.61
C ALA A 3 -17.19 -20.56 22.82
N LYS A 4 -15.98 -20.78 23.33
CA LYS A 4 -14.96 -19.73 23.49
C LYS A 4 -14.63 -19.13 22.12
N ARG A 5 -14.85 -17.82 21.97
CA ARG A 5 -14.55 -17.04 20.75
C ARG A 5 -13.06 -16.98 20.41
N ILE A 6 -12.18 -17.13 21.41
CA ILE A 6 -10.73 -17.07 21.25
C ILE A 6 -10.14 -18.41 21.69
N ARG A 7 -9.35 -19.03 20.81
CA ARG A 7 -8.57 -20.24 21.10
C ARG A 7 -7.11 -19.99 20.74
N PHE A 8 -6.19 -20.44 21.59
CA PHE A 8 -4.77 -20.45 21.27
C PHE A 8 -4.53 -21.37 20.07
N LYS A 9 -3.70 -20.91 19.15
CA LYS A 9 -3.20 -21.69 18.01
C LYS A 9 -1.69 -21.59 17.98
N ASN A 10 -1.00 -22.71 17.81
CA ASN A 10 0.43 -22.69 17.59
C ASN A 10 0.77 -22.15 16.18
N LEU A 11 2.05 -21.91 15.90
CA LEU A 11 2.46 -21.34 14.60
C LEU A 11 2.05 -22.23 13.43
N SER A 12 2.27 -23.55 13.53
CA SER A 12 1.93 -24.50 12.47
C SER A 12 0.43 -24.52 12.16
N GLU A 13 -0.42 -24.47 13.19
CA GLU A 13 -1.87 -24.38 13.05
C GLU A 13 -2.30 -23.07 12.38
N ARG A 14 -1.67 -21.94 12.75
CA ARG A 14 -1.94 -20.65 12.12
C ARG A 14 -1.54 -20.65 10.65
N LEU A 15 -0.38 -21.19 10.31
CA LEU A 15 0.11 -21.27 8.93
C LEU A 15 -0.75 -22.19 8.06
N ALA A 16 -1.24 -23.30 8.61
CA ALA A 16 -2.11 -24.23 7.88
C ALA A 16 -3.45 -23.59 7.46
N GLU A 17 -3.87 -22.51 8.12
CA GLU A 17 -5.09 -21.76 7.81
C GLU A 17 -4.87 -20.60 6.84
N VAL A 18 -3.62 -20.20 6.57
CA VAL A 18 -3.32 -19.12 5.63
C VAL A 18 -3.45 -19.65 4.20
N ASP A 19 -4.48 -19.16 3.49
CA ASP A 19 -4.65 -19.37 2.04
C ASP A 19 -4.11 -18.15 1.29
N VAL A 20 -3.13 -18.37 0.40
CA VAL A 20 -2.48 -17.32 -0.41
C VAL A 20 -3.28 -17.03 -1.70
N ASN A 21 -4.44 -17.67 -1.90
CA ASN A 21 -5.26 -17.46 -3.10
C ASN A 21 -5.90 -16.06 -3.15
N ILE A 22 -5.20 -15.11 -3.78
CA ILE A 22 -5.60 -13.70 -3.91
C ILE A 22 -6.95 -13.56 -4.64
N SER A 23 -7.27 -14.43 -5.61
CA SER A 23 -8.53 -14.38 -6.36
C SER A 23 -9.77 -14.60 -5.50
N ARG A 24 -9.61 -15.22 -4.32
CA ARG A 24 -10.67 -15.44 -3.34
C ARG A 24 -10.79 -14.31 -2.32
N ASN A 25 -9.76 -13.45 -2.22
CA ASN A 25 -9.72 -12.32 -1.32
C ASN A 25 -9.95 -11.01 -2.09
N ILE A 26 -11.14 -10.90 -2.69
CA ILE A 26 -11.64 -9.63 -3.20
C ILE A 26 -12.29 -8.88 -2.05
N GLU A 27 -11.48 -8.13 -1.30
CA GLU A 27 -12.06 -7.04 -0.50
C GLU A 27 -12.70 -6.08 -1.51
N TYR A 28 -14.00 -5.83 -1.38
CA TYR A 28 -14.72 -4.91 -2.25
C TYR A 28 -14.02 -3.54 -2.15
N VAL A 29 -13.20 -3.21 -3.15
CA VAL A 29 -12.72 -1.84 -3.34
C VAL A 29 -14.00 -1.05 -3.57
N LYS A 30 -14.36 -0.20 -2.62
CA LYS A 30 -15.45 0.75 -2.82
C LYS A 30 -15.02 1.60 -4.00
N VAL A 31 -15.68 1.40 -5.14
CA VAL A 31 -15.71 2.43 -6.17
C VAL A 31 -16.30 3.63 -5.47
N THR A 32 -15.47 4.64 -5.19
CA THR A 32 -15.97 5.94 -4.79
C THR A 32 -16.86 6.40 -5.93
N GLU A 33 -18.17 6.46 -5.70
CA GLU A 33 -19.14 7.08 -6.59
C GLU A 33 -18.62 8.48 -6.94
N GLY A 34 -18.06 8.64 -8.14
CA GLY A 34 -17.31 9.83 -8.55
C GLY A 34 -16.71 9.73 -9.95
N ASP A 35 -16.45 8.51 -10.43
CA ASP A 35 -15.82 8.29 -11.75
C ASP A 35 -16.80 7.96 -12.89
N ASP A 36 -18.11 8.15 -12.67
CA ASP A 36 -19.10 8.07 -13.74
C ASP A 36 -19.67 9.45 -14.04
N GLU A 37 -19.21 9.96 -15.20
CA GLU A 37 -19.92 10.84 -16.12
C GLU A 37 -20.00 12.35 -15.79
N THR A 38 -19.50 13.12 -16.77
CA THR A 38 -19.66 14.57 -16.99
C THR A 38 -18.90 15.53 -16.08
N GLY A 39 -18.07 16.36 -16.72
CA GLY A 39 -17.50 17.54 -16.10
C GLY A 39 -18.55 18.49 -15.54
N GLU A 40 -18.04 19.38 -14.68
CA GLU A 40 -18.72 20.46 -13.97
C GLU A 40 -19.25 20.12 -12.56
N GLY A 41 -18.40 20.46 -11.57
CA GLY A 41 -18.87 21.14 -10.35
C GLY A 41 -18.82 20.34 -9.05
N GLY A 42 -17.80 20.60 -8.22
CA GLY A 42 -17.88 20.31 -6.79
C GLY A 42 -16.57 20.35 -6.02
N GLY A 43 -16.17 21.54 -5.54
CA GLY A 43 -15.31 21.69 -4.35
C GLY A 43 -13.87 21.21 -4.44
N MET A 44 -13.02 22.02 -5.09
CA MET A 44 -11.56 21.85 -5.05
C MET A 44 -11.00 22.19 -3.66
N GLU A 45 -10.54 21.18 -2.92
CA GLU A 45 -9.56 21.34 -1.85
C GLU A 45 -8.15 21.10 -2.44
N PRO A 46 -7.14 21.96 -2.21
CA PRO A 46 -5.91 21.98 -3.03
C PRO A 46 -4.86 20.91 -2.69
N GLU A 47 -5.20 19.82 -1.98
CA GLU A 47 -4.22 18.85 -1.43
C GLU A 47 -4.51 17.37 -1.76
N GLU A 48 -5.35 17.12 -2.76
CA GLU A 48 -5.83 15.79 -3.07
C GLU A 48 -4.89 15.02 -4.02
N MET A 49 -4.00 14.19 -3.45
CA MET A 49 -3.31 13.08 -4.17
C MET A 49 -4.34 12.06 -4.71
N VAL A 50 -5.08 12.34 -5.78
CA VAL A 50 -6.19 11.45 -6.19
C VAL A 50 -5.86 10.51 -7.36
N ASP A 51 -4.86 10.77 -8.20
CA ASP A 51 -4.72 9.96 -9.43
C ASP A 51 -3.75 8.76 -9.33
N SER A 52 -3.84 7.89 -8.29
CA SER A 52 -3.15 6.58 -8.30
C SER A 52 -3.61 5.62 -7.19
N TYR A 53 -3.55 4.30 -7.46
CA TYR A 53 -3.87 3.27 -6.47
C TYR A 53 -2.87 3.28 -5.29
N PHE A 54 -1.60 3.60 -5.57
CA PHE A 54 -0.56 3.83 -4.58
C PHE A 54 -0.93 4.96 -3.61
N GLY A 55 -1.35 6.11 -4.14
CA GLY A 55 -1.73 7.28 -3.33
C GLY A 55 -2.94 7.01 -2.43
N GLU A 56 -3.97 6.34 -2.96
CA GLU A 56 -5.15 5.93 -2.19
C GLU A 56 -4.78 4.99 -1.03
N LEU A 57 -3.97 3.97 -1.31
CA LEU A 57 -3.54 3.01 -0.29
C LEU A 57 -2.66 3.68 0.77
N ALA A 58 -1.77 4.59 0.37
CA ALA A 58 -0.94 5.37 1.29
C ALA A 58 -1.79 6.26 2.22
N ARG A 59 -2.84 6.89 1.70
CA ARG A 59 -3.80 7.67 2.49
C ARG A 59 -4.54 6.77 3.48
N SER A 60 -5.02 5.61 3.04
CA SER A 60 -5.72 4.64 3.89
C SER A 60 -4.84 4.13 5.02
N TRP A 61 -3.56 3.82 4.75
CA TRP A 61 -2.61 3.43 5.79
C TRP A 61 -2.28 4.58 6.74
N SER A 62 -2.16 5.82 6.25
CA SER A 62 -1.94 7.01 7.10
C SER A 62 -3.05 7.25 8.12
N GLN A 63 -4.28 6.80 7.85
CA GLN A 63 -5.38 6.88 8.80
C GLN A 63 -5.33 5.76 9.87
N ARG A 64 -4.79 4.59 9.50
CA ARG A 64 -4.79 3.36 10.32
C ARG A 64 -3.53 3.19 11.15
N ASN A 65 -2.37 3.40 10.54
CA ASN A 65 -1.06 3.19 11.15
C ASN A 65 -0.50 4.53 11.65
N ARG A 66 -0.36 4.65 12.98
CA ARG A 66 0.16 5.84 13.66
C ARG A 66 1.52 5.59 14.33
N THR A 67 2.25 4.59 13.84
CA THR A 67 3.59 4.28 14.35
C THR A 67 4.64 5.20 13.76
N GLU A 68 5.71 5.43 14.51
CA GLU A 68 6.82 6.28 14.10
C GLU A 68 7.49 5.75 12.83
N ASP A 69 7.74 4.44 12.76
CA ASP A 69 8.32 3.79 11.58
C ASP A 69 7.53 4.10 10.30
N PHE A 70 6.20 4.08 10.38
CA PHE A 70 5.36 4.36 9.23
C PHE A 70 5.31 5.87 8.90
N ALA A 71 5.32 6.73 9.92
CA ALA A 71 5.41 8.17 9.72
C ALA A 71 6.70 8.56 8.99
N ASP A 72 7.84 7.97 9.37
CA ASP A 72 9.14 8.17 8.73
C ASP A 72 9.11 7.72 7.26
N CYS A 73 8.55 6.53 6.99
CA CYS A 73 8.36 6.03 5.63
C CYS A 73 7.53 7.01 4.78
N MET A 74 6.42 7.51 5.31
CA MET A 74 5.57 8.47 4.60
C MET A 74 6.22 9.84 4.41
N GLN A 75 7.07 10.27 5.35
CA GLN A 75 7.81 11.53 5.22
C GLN A 75 8.80 11.47 4.04
N GLU A 76 9.43 10.32 3.82
CA GLU A 76 10.31 10.08 2.67
C GLU A 76 9.53 9.93 1.34
N LEU A 77 8.36 9.28 1.36
CA LEU A 77 7.57 9.00 0.16
C LEU A 77 6.79 10.21 -0.38
N ARG A 78 6.19 11.03 0.49
CA ARG A 78 5.34 12.16 0.12
C ARG A 78 5.92 13.09 -0.96
N PRO A 79 7.18 13.56 -0.88
CA PRO A 79 7.74 14.44 -1.91
C PRO A 79 7.98 13.73 -3.26
N LEU A 80 8.07 12.40 -3.27
CA LEU A 80 8.35 11.60 -4.46
C LEU A 80 7.08 11.17 -5.19
N SER A 81 5.95 11.07 -4.47
CA SER A 81 4.72 10.42 -4.94
C SER A 81 3.51 11.34 -5.01
N ALA A 82 3.70 12.65 -5.20
CA ALA A 82 2.61 13.63 -5.21
C ALA A 82 1.58 13.42 -6.34
N SER A 83 1.98 12.75 -7.43
CA SER A 83 1.11 12.41 -8.57
C SER A 83 1.68 11.19 -9.32
N LEU A 84 0.89 10.54 -10.17
CA LEU A 84 1.36 9.40 -10.95
C LEU A 84 2.59 9.71 -11.84
N PRO A 85 2.66 10.86 -12.55
CA PRO A 85 3.89 11.24 -13.26
C PRO A 85 5.11 11.37 -12.33
N MET A 86 4.92 11.91 -11.13
CA MET A 86 6.00 11.99 -10.12
C MET A 86 6.42 10.60 -9.63
N ILE A 87 5.47 9.68 -9.47
CA ILE A 87 5.75 8.28 -9.11
C ILE A 87 6.63 7.62 -10.18
N VAL A 88 6.28 7.77 -11.45
CA VAL A 88 7.07 7.20 -12.56
C VAL A 88 8.45 7.83 -12.62
N PHE A 89 8.55 9.16 -12.48
CA PHE A 89 9.82 9.88 -12.51
C PHE A 89 10.76 9.48 -11.36
N ASN A 90 10.22 9.29 -10.15
CA ASN A 90 10.98 8.95 -8.95
C ASN A 90 10.97 7.46 -8.61
N LEU A 91 10.61 6.58 -9.57
CA LEU A 91 10.29 5.18 -9.29
C LEU A 91 11.39 4.44 -8.52
N GLY A 92 12.65 4.63 -8.91
CA GLY A 92 13.79 4.01 -8.21
C GLY A 92 13.91 4.47 -6.76
N ALA A 93 13.79 5.78 -6.50
CA ALA A 93 13.85 6.31 -5.14
C ALA A 93 12.68 5.84 -4.27
N ILE A 94 11.49 5.71 -4.85
CA ILE A 94 10.32 5.15 -4.15
C ILE A 94 10.57 3.69 -3.78
N VAL A 95 11.10 2.88 -4.71
CA VAL A 95 11.47 1.47 -4.43
C VAL A 95 12.51 1.39 -3.31
N ASP A 96 13.54 2.24 -3.33
CA ASP A 96 14.58 2.27 -2.31
C ASP A 96 13.99 2.55 -0.91
N VAL A 97 13.12 3.56 -0.80
CA VAL A 97 12.45 3.91 0.47
C VAL A 97 11.56 2.77 0.96
N LEU A 98 10.75 2.18 0.08
CA LEU A 98 9.87 1.07 0.45
C LEU A 98 10.67 -0.14 0.94
N LEU A 99 11.75 -0.51 0.24
CA LEU A 99 12.59 -1.64 0.63
C LEU A 99 13.32 -1.36 1.95
N LYS A 100 13.86 -0.16 2.13
CA LYS A 100 14.50 0.28 3.39
C LYS A 100 13.59 0.06 4.60
N HIS A 101 12.32 0.46 4.49
CA HIS A 101 11.35 0.32 5.58
C HIS A 101 10.74 -1.08 5.70
N ALA A 102 10.68 -1.84 4.60
CA ALA A 102 10.20 -3.22 4.59
C ALA A 102 11.16 -4.19 5.30
N VAL A 103 12.47 -4.03 5.11
CA VAL A 103 13.49 -4.94 5.68
C VAL A 103 13.94 -4.56 7.09
N LYS A 104 13.49 -3.42 7.62
CA LYS A 104 13.82 -2.98 8.99
C LYS A 104 13.25 -3.99 10.00
N PRO A 105 14.09 -4.64 10.84
CA PRO A 105 13.62 -5.59 11.84
C PRO A 105 12.65 -4.94 12.83
N ASP A 106 11.60 -5.68 13.21
CA ASP A 106 10.56 -5.24 14.16
C ASP A 106 9.84 -3.93 13.77
N SER A 107 9.93 -3.53 12.49
CA SER A 107 9.30 -2.32 11.97
C SER A 107 7.79 -2.46 11.88
N MET A 108 7.09 -1.48 12.44
CA MET A 108 5.64 -1.37 12.30
C MET A 108 5.22 -0.82 10.93
N ALA A 109 6.19 -0.53 10.05
CA ALA A 109 5.97 -0.13 8.67
C ALA A 109 6.12 -1.28 7.65
N THR A 110 6.54 -2.48 8.06
CA THR A 110 6.80 -3.58 7.11
C THR A 110 5.55 -3.96 6.30
N GLU A 111 4.42 -4.19 6.96
CA GLU A 111 3.16 -4.52 6.28
C GLU A 111 2.71 -3.42 5.30
N PRO A 112 2.58 -2.14 5.71
CA PRO A 112 2.18 -1.10 4.76
C PRO A 112 3.22 -0.89 3.66
N ALA A 113 4.52 -1.00 3.92
CA ALA A 113 5.55 -0.87 2.88
C ALA A 113 5.41 -1.95 1.80
N LEU A 114 5.18 -3.21 2.18
CA LEU A 114 4.94 -4.30 1.23
C LEU A 114 3.64 -4.14 0.45
N MET A 115 2.57 -3.70 1.11
CA MET A 115 1.29 -3.42 0.46
C MET A 115 1.40 -2.25 -0.53
N LEU A 116 2.13 -1.20 -0.18
CA LEU A 116 2.41 -0.06 -1.04
C LEU A 116 3.29 -0.46 -2.23
N LEU A 117 4.24 -1.38 -2.07
CA LEU A 117 5.01 -1.93 -3.19
C LEU A 117 4.12 -2.69 -4.18
N GLY A 118 3.13 -3.44 -3.69
CA GLY A 118 2.11 -4.07 -4.54
C GLY A 118 1.23 -3.06 -5.28
N ALA A 119 0.85 -1.98 -4.61
CA ALA A 119 0.10 -0.89 -5.24
C ALA A 119 0.90 -0.15 -6.31
N LEU A 120 2.19 0.13 -6.02
CA LEU A 120 3.13 0.71 -6.98
C LEU A 120 3.24 -0.15 -8.24
N ALA A 121 3.37 -1.48 -8.07
CA ALA A 121 3.44 -2.41 -9.19
C ALA A 121 2.18 -2.38 -10.06
N ARG A 122 0.99 -2.17 -9.46
CA ARG A 122 -0.27 -2.02 -10.20
C ARG A 122 -0.30 -0.75 -11.05
N ASP A 123 0.19 0.36 -10.51
CA ASP A 123 0.19 1.65 -11.19
C ASP A 123 1.22 1.71 -12.32
N VAL A 124 2.48 1.30 -12.06
CA VAL A 124 3.59 1.47 -13.02
C VAL A 124 3.81 0.29 -13.97
N ARG A 125 3.33 -0.91 -13.60
CA ARG A 125 3.37 -2.13 -14.42
C ARG A 125 4.77 -2.45 -14.96
N ALA A 126 4.96 -2.39 -16.29
CA ALA A 126 6.20 -2.77 -16.96
C ALA A 126 7.40 -1.89 -16.54
N GLU A 127 7.15 -0.64 -16.14
CA GLU A 127 8.20 0.27 -15.67
C GLU A 127 8.87 -0.22 -14.38
N LEU A 128 8.23 -1.13 -13.62
CA LEU A 128 8.83 -1.71 -12.42
C LEU A 128 9.89 -2.78 -12.74
N MET A 129 9.89 -3.36 -13.95
CA MET A 129 10.75 -4.48 -14.32
C MET A 129 12.25 -4.25 -14.05
N PRO A 130 12.84 -3.07 -14.33
CA PRO A 130 14.25 -2.80 -14.02
C PRO A 130 14.59 -2.96 -12.53
N HIS A 131 13.62 -2.80 -11.63
CA HIS A 131 13.78 -2.88 -10.18
C HIS A 131 13.52 -4.27 -9.60
N PHE A 132 13.05 -5.24 -10.40
CA PHE A 132 12.68 -6.57 -9.90
C PHE A 132 13.83 -7.29 -9.21
N ARG A 133 15.05 -7.18 -9.74
CA ARG A 133 16.22 -7.79 -9.10
C ARG A 133 16.39 -7.27 -7.68
N GLN A 134 16.23 -5.97 -7.47
CA GLN A 134 16.36 -5.36 -6.16
C GLN A 134 15.23 -5.78 -5.21
N ILE A 135 14.01 -5.94 -5.73
CA ILE A 135 12.82 -6.31 -4.94
C ILE A 135 12.86 -7.78 -4.47
N PHE A 136 13.36 -8.69 -5.31
CA PHE A 136 13.31 -10.14 -5.07
C PHE A 136 14.67 -10.75 -4.72
N THR A 137 15.66 -9.95 -4.34
CA THR A 137 16.94 -10.43 -3.78
C THR A 137 16.86 -10.46 -2.26
#